data_AF-A0A8T5PTV3-F1
#
_entry.id   AF-A0A8T5PTV3-F1
#
_cell.length_a   1.000
_cell.length_b   1.000
_cell.length_c   1.000
_cell.angle_alpha   90.00
_cell.angle_beta   90.00
_cell.angle_gamma   90.00
#
_symmetry.space_group_name_H-M   'P 1'
#
loop_
_entity.id
_entity.type
_entity.pdbx_description
1 polymer ?
#
loop_
_entity_poly.entity_id
_entity_poly.type
_entity_poly.pdbx_seq_one_letter_code
_entity_poly.pdbx_strand_id
1 'polypeptide(L)' 'MNIEKYLYLNIRKIGIIFAFFIIALLIHNAFYYLFRFEEGFFLLLAAFVIPAYFLICVFYTIFHHVKRKLKKK' A
#
# COMPACT_ATOMS: atom_id res chain seq x y z
N MET A 1 -9.91 0.43 -18.26
CA MET A 1 -9.43 0.82 -16.91
C MET A 1 -7.89 0.87 -16.97
N ASN A 2 -7.27 2.05 -16.81
CA ASN A 2 -5.81 2.20 -16.96
C ASN A 2 -5.06 1.69 -15.72
N ILE A 3 -4.65 0.42 -15.75
CA ILE A 3 -3.94 -0.27 -14.66
C ILE A 3 -2.65 0.47 -14.26
N GLU A 4 -1.97 1.10 -15.23
CA GLU A 4 -0.75 1.87 -14.98
C GLU A 4 -0.98 3.04 -13.99
N LYS A 5 -2.17 3.65 -14.04
CA LYS A 5 -2.53 4.75 -13.14
C LYS A 5 -2.66 4.30 -11.69
N TYR A 6 -2.89 3.02 -11.41
CA TYR A 6 -3.02 2.51 -10.05
C TYR A 6 -1.70 1.93 -9.54
N LEU A 7 -0.95 1.22 -10.38
CA LEU A 7 0.25 0.49 -9.96
C LEU A 7 1.56 1.29 -10.01
N TYR A 8 1.64 2.37 -10.79
CA TYR A 8 2.87 3.17 -10.88
C TYR A 8 3.09 4.00 -9.62
N LEU A 9 4.11 3.69 -8.82
CA LEU A 9 4.46 4.47 -7.61
C LEU A 9 5.04 5.82 -8.02
N ASN A 10 4.39 6.87 -7.52
CA ASN A 10 4.92 8.22 -7.50
C ASN A 10 5.08 8.62 -6.02
N ILE A 11 5.97 9.56 -5.71
CA ILE A 11 6.22 10.04 -4.34
C ILE A 11 4.91 10.46 -3.64
N ARG A 12 3.96 11.05 -4.39
CA ARG A 12 2.62 11.39 -3.91
C ARG A 12 1.81 10.16 -3.49
N LYS A 13 1.90 9.06 -4.23
CA LYS A 13 1.19 7.80 -3.91
C LYS A 13 1.84 7.05 -2.76
N ILE A 14 3.17 7.10 -2.66
CA ILE A 14 3.90 6.59 -1.47
C ILE A 14 3.37 7.30 -0.23
N GLY A 15 3.26 8.63 -0.27
CA GLY A 15 2.69 9.41 0.82
C GLY A 15 1.24 9.01 1.14
N ILE A 16 0.40 8.76 0.14
CA ILE A 16 -0.99 8.32 0.35
C ILE A 16 -1.05 6.92 1.00
N ILE A 17 -0.25 5.96 0.52
CA ILE A 17 -0.21 4.61 1.10
C ILE A 17 0.25 4.68 2.56
N PHE A 18 1.28 5.49 2.84
CA PHE A 18 1.80 5.67 4.19
C PHE A 18 0.78 6.37 5.11
N ALA A 19 0.08 7.40 4.61
CA ALA A 19 -0.98 8.07 5.35
C ALA A 19 -2.13 7.10 5.66
N PHE A 20 -2.57 6.29 4.69
CA PHE A 20 -3.58 5.25 4.91
C PHE A 20 -3.14 4.21 5.93
N PHE A 21 -1.87 3.82 5.90
CA PHE A 21 -1.30 2.89 6.86
C PHE A 21 -1.33 3.46 8.30
N ILE A 22 -0.92 4.72 8.49
CA ILE A 22 -1.01 5.39 9.79
C ILE A 22 -2.46 5.52 10.25
N ILE A 23 -3.38 5.92 9.36
CA ILE A 23 -4.81 6.02 9.68
C ILE A 23 -5.37 4.65 10.10
N ALA A 24 -5.04 3.58 9.37
CA ALA A 24 -5.46 2.24 9.72
C ALA A 24 -4.92 1.78 11.09
N LEU A 25 -3.66 2.10 11.41
CA LEU A 25 -3.07 1.84 12.73
C LEU A 25 -3.79 2.61 13.84
N LEU A 26 -4.08 3.90 13.63
CA LEU A 26 -4.78 4.71 14.61
C LEU A 26 -6.19 4.21 14.86
N ILE A 27 -6.92 3.85 13.79
CA ILE A 27 -8.26 3.28 13.88
C ILE A 27 -8.21 1.94 14.62
N HIS A 28 -7.29 1.04 14.24
CA HIS A 28 -7.15 -0.26 14.90
C HIS A 28 -6.89 -0.11 16.40
N ASN A 29 -5.98 0.79 16.79
CA ASN A 29 -5.70 1.04 18.21
C ASN A 29 -6.90 1.67 18.94
N ALA A 30 -7.64 2.58 18.29
CA ALA A 30 -8.83 3.19 18.86
C ALA A 30 -9.96 2.16 19.07
N PHE A 31 -10.18 1.28 18.10
CA PHE A 31 -11.16 0.20 18.22
C PHE A 31 -10.73 -0.84 19.26
N TYR A 32 -9.46 -1.24 19.30
CA TYR A 32 -8.93 -2.12 20.35
C TYR A 32 -9.17 -1.51 21.75
N TYR A 33 -8.94 -0.20 21.91
CA TYR A 33 -9.18 0.49 23.16
C TYR A 33 -10.68 0.53 23.55
N LEU A 34 -11.56 0.79 22.58
CA LEU A 34 -13.01 0.93 22.80
C LEU A 34 -13.73 -0.41 23.01
N PHE A 35 -13.42 -1.41 22.20
CA PHE A 35 -14.14 -2.69 22.16
C PHE A 35 -13.43 -3.80 22.92
N ARG A 36 -12.15 -3.61 23.30
CA ARG A 36 -11.28 -4.61 23.95
C ARG A 36 -11.29 -5.97 23.25
N PHE A 37 -11.57 -5.97 21.95
CA PHE A 37 -11.68 -7.15 21.14
C PHE A 37 -10.57 -7.13 20.08
N GLU A 38 -9.97 -8.27 19.81
CA GLU A 38 -8.98 -8.38 18.74
C GLU A 38 -9.67 -8.37 17.39
N GLU A 39 -9.61 -7.22 16.71
CA GLU A 39 -10.14 -7.10 15.37
C GLU A 39 -9.17 -7.71 14.36
N GLY A 40 -9.24 -9.05 14.22
CA GLY A 40 -8.46 -9.79 13.22
C GLY A 40 -8.59 -9.23 11.80
N PHE A 41 -9.69 -8.54 11.49
CA PHE A 41 -9.84 -7.81 10.23
C PHE A 41 -8.82 -6.68 10.05
N PHE A 42 -8.64 -5.80 11.03
CA PHE A 42 -7.69 -4.69 10.93
C PHE A 42 -6.24 -5.17 11.01
N LEU A 43 -5.99 -6.22 11.81
CA LEU A 43 -4.69 -6.90 11.81
C LEU A 43 -4.36 -7.45 10.42
N LEU A 44 -5.30 -8.16 9.78
CA LEU A 44 -5.11 -8.71 8.45
C LEU A 44 -4.94 -7.61 7.39
N LEU A 45 -5.69 -6.52 7.52
CA LEU A 45 -5.55 -5.37 6.63
C LEU A 45 -4.16 -4.73 6.74
N ALA A 46 -3.70 -4.46 7.96
CA ALA A 46 -2.44 -3.79 8.24
C ALA A 46 -1.21 -4.68 8.00
N ALA A 47 -1.29 -5.96 8.36
CA ALA A 47 -0.16 -6.90 8.27
C ALA A 47 -0.02 -7.55 6.89
N PHE A 48 -1.13 -7.75 6.15
CA PHE A 48 -1.11 -8.46 4.87
C PHE A 48 -1.55 -7.60 3.70
N VAL A 49 -2.72 -6.96 3.77
CA VAL A 49 -3.29 -6.29 2.59
C VAL A 49 -2.47 -5.07 2.17
N ILE A 50 -2.15 -4.17 3.11
CA ILE A 50 -1.37 -2.96 2.80
C ILE A 50 0.05 -3.32 2.35
N PRO A 51 0.80 -4.22 3.04
CA PRO A 51 2.14 -4.62 2.60
C PRO A 51 2.15 -5.34 1.24
N ALA A 52 1.19 -6.23 0.98
CA ALA A 52 1.09 -6.92 -0.30
C ALA A 52 0.81 -5.93 -1.45
N TYR A 53 -0.12 -4.99 -1.25
CA TYR A 53 -0.39 -3.95 -2.24
C TYR A 53 0.86 -3.09 -2.51
N PHE A 54 1.59 -2.72 -1.45
CA PHE A 54 2.83 -1.95 -1.58
C PHE A 54 3.89 -2.73 -2.38
N LEU A 55 4.10 -4.00 -2.08
CA LEU A 55 5.03 -4.88 -2.82
C LEU A 55 4.67 -4.97 -4.31
N ILE A 56 3.40 -5.21 -4.64
CA ILE A 56 2.93 -5.28 -6.03
C ILE A 56 3.22 -3.95 -6.76
N CYS A 57 2.95 -2.82 -6.11
CA CYS A 57 3.23 -1.51 -6.67
C CYS A 57 4.74 -1.30 -6.90
N VAL A 58 5.59 -1.71 -5.95
CA VAL A 58 7.05 -1.60 -6.03
C VAL A 58 7.57 -2.40 -7.21
N PHE A 59 7.19 -3.68 -7.31
CA PHE A 59 7.60 -4.53 -8.43
C PHE A 59 7.14 -3.95 -9.76
N TYR A 60 5.87 -3.56 -9.89
CA TYR A 60 5.35 -2.95 -11.11
C TYR A 60 6.16 -1.72 -11.53
N THR A 61 6.49 -0.87 -10.57
CA THR A 61 7.24 0.36 -10.82
C THR A 61 8.67 0.06 -11.28
N ILE A 62 9.35 -0.89 -10.65
CA ILE A 62 10.69 -1.34 -11.05
C ILE A 62 10.65 -1.91 -12.47
N PHE A 63 9.76 -2.86 -12.75
CA PHE A 63 9.63 -3.47 -14.08
C PHE A 63 9.32 -2.44 -15.17
N HIS A 64 8.42 -1.49 -14.89
CA HIS A 64 8.09 -0.43 -15.83
C HIS A 64 9.30 0.48 -16.09
N HIS A 65 10.04 0.87 -15.04
CA HIS A 65 11.21 1.74 -15.19
C HIS A 65 12.34 1.06 -15.96
N VAL A 66 12.58 -0.24 -15.70
CA VAL A 66 13.57 -1.06 -16.41
C VAL A 66 13.19 -1.24 -17.88
N LYS A 67 11.94 -1.61 -18.19
CA LYS A 67 11.45 -1.71 -19.58
C LYS A 67 11.60 -0.39 -20.35
N ARG A 68 11.31 0.74 -19.73
CA ARG A 68 11.47 2.05 -20.39
C ARG A 68 12.93 2.42 -20.62
N LYS A 69 13.85 2.07 -19.71
CA LYS A 69 15.29 2.27 -19.92
C LYS A 69 15.83 1.37 -21.03
N LEU A 70 15.37 0.12 -21.12
CA LEU A 70 15.73 -0.82 -22.19
C LEU A 70 15.21 -0.38 -23.57
N LYS A 71 14.00 0.20 -23.66
CA LYS A 71 13.45 0.71 -24.93
C LYS A 71 14.08 2.02 -25.42
N LYS A 72 14.78 2.76 -24.56
CA LYS A 72 15.45 4.03 -24.90
C LYS A 72 16.91 3.84 -25.34
N LYS A 73 17.44 2.62 -25.25
CA LYS A 73 18.79 2.25 -25.65
C LYS A 73 18.72 1.50 -26.97
#